data_AF-A0A2M7MSM7-F1
#
_entry.id   AF-A0A2M7MSM7-F1
#
_cell.length_a   1.000
_cell.length_b   1.000
_cell.length_c   1.000
_cell.angle_alpha   90.00
_cell.angle_beta   90.00
_cell.angle_gamma   90.00
#
_symmetry.space_group_name_H-M   'P 1'
#
loop_
_entity.id
_entity.type
_entity.pdbx_description
1 polymer ?
#
loop_
_entity_poly.entity_id
_entity_poly.type
_entity_poly.pdbx_seq_one_letter_code
_entity_poly.pdbx_strand_id
1 'polypeptide(L)'
;MNKESIVAALANDGWCVVPGFLGEIETAAIRAECLRAHAAGAFHAAGTGRGQAQVRSEVRGDQVLWLDEANTGPALLEVLDRFESLRQAVNQKLFLGLFDLETHFAVYSPGGGYQRHLDRFRDDDRRSLTVILYPRFLS
;
A
#
# COMPACT_ATOMS: atom_id res chain seq x y z
N MET A 1 -17.38 3.32 3.16
CA MET A 1 -17.27 3.15 4.63
C MET A 1 -16.46 4.32 5.18
N ASN A 2 -16.82 4.89 6.33
CA ASN A 2 -16.05 6.00 6.91
C ASN A 2 -14.88 5.48 7.77
N LYS A 3 -13.96 6.37 8.18
CA LYS A 3 -12.77 5.99 8.96
C LYS A 3 -13.08 5.35 10.31
N GLU A 4 -14.14 5.79 11.00
CA GLU A 4 -14.53 5.25 12.31
C GLU A 4 -14.96 3.79 12.20
N SER A 5 -15.69 3.44 11.14
CA SER A 5 -16.06 2.05 10.86
C SER A 5 -14.85 1.16 10.54
N ILE A 6 -13.83 1.70 9.86
CA ILE A 6 -12.57 0.98 9.61
C ILE A 6 -11.87 0.69 10.95
N VAL A 7 -11.75 1.70 11.81
CA VAL A 7 -11.12 1.55 13.14
C VAL A 7 -11.86 0.51 13.98
N ALA A 8 -13.20 0.54 13.99
CA ALA A 8 -14.01 -0.44 14.71
C ALA A 8 -13.81 -1.87 14.19
N ALA A 9 -13.76 -2.05 12.87
CA ALA A 9 -13.50 -3.36 12.27
C ALA A 9 -12.09 -3.87 12.58
N LEU A 10 -11.08 -3.00 12.54
CA LEU A 10 -9.72 -3.36 12.97
C LEU A 10 -9.66 -3.79 14.44
N ALA A 11 -10.41 -3.12 15.32
CA ALA A 11 -10.46 -3.47 16.74
C ALA A 11 -11.10 -4.84 17.00
N ASN A 12 -12.15 -5.18 16.24
CA ASN A 12 -12.94 -6.38 16.46
C ASN A 12 -12.35 -7.60 15.73
N ASP A 13 -12.03 -7.44 14.46
CA ASP A 13 -11.71 -8.54 13.55
C ASP A 13 -10.23 -8.58 13.16
N GLY A 14 -9.48 -7.51 13.43
CA GLY A 14 -8.08 -7.35 13.04
C GLY A 14 -7.85 -7.04 11.56
N TRP A 15 -8.92 -6.98 10.74
CA TRP A 15 -8.87 -6.64 9.32
C TRP A 15 -10.22 -6.11 8.84
N CYS A 16 -10.24 -5.46 7.68
CA CYS A 16 -11.47 -5.14 6.96
C CYS A 16 -11.21 -4.99 5.46
N VAL A 17 -12.27 -5.03 4.65
CA VAL A 17 -12.24 -4.69 3.23
C VAL A 17 -13.14 -3.49 3.01
N VAL A 18 -12.66 -2.50 2.25
CA VAL A 18 -13.37 -1.25 1.99
C VAL A 18 -13.67 -1.12 0.49
N PRO A 19 -14.81 -1.65 0.00
CA PRO A 19 -15.24 -1.41 -1.38
C PRO A 19 -15.48 0.08 -1.63
N GLY A 20 -15.14 0.55 -2.83
CA GLY A 20 -15.36 1.95 -3.22
C GLY A 20 -14.53 2.94 -2.39
N PHE A 21 -13.37 2.53 -1.88
CA PHE A 21 -12.44 3.45 -1.23
C PHE A 21 -11.94 4.55 -2.19
N LEU A 22 -11.79 4.18 -3.47
CA LEU A 22 -11.58 5.11 -4.58
C LEU A 22 -12.84 5.21 -5.43
N GLY A 23 -13.14 6.42 -5.88
CA GLY A 23 -14.07 6.66 -6.98
C GLY A 23 -13.46 6.29 -8.33
N GLU A 24 -14.28 6.31 -9.39
CA GLU A 24 -13.85 5.88 -10.72
C GLU A 24 -12.75 6.78 -11.30
N ILE A 25 -12.91 8.09 -11.12
CA ILE A 25 -11.97 9.11 -11.61
C ILE A 25 -10.61 8.96 -10.91
N GLU A 26 -10.61 8.80 -9.59
CA GLU A 26 -9.39 8.59 -8.79
C GLU A 26 -8.68 7.31 -9.21
N THR A 27 -9.45 6.23 -9.38
CA THR A 27 -8.93 4.94 -9.84
C THR A 27 -8.25 5.07 -11.20
N ALA A 28 -8.89 5.75 -12.15
CA ALA A 28 -8.32 5.98 -13.48
C ALA A 28 -7.05 6.84 -13.43
N ALA A 29 -7.03 7.90 -12.61
CA ALA A 29 -5.90 8.80 -12.46
C ALA A 29 -4.66 8.08 -11.87
N ILE A 30 -4.84 7.37 -10.76
CA ILE A 30 -3.77 6.61 -10.08
C ILE A 30 -3.25 5.49 -10.97
N ARG A 31 -4.13 4.79 -11.69
CA ARG A 31 -3.73 3.77 -12.66
C ARG A 31 -2.89 4.38 -13.78
N ALA A 32 -3.31 5.50 -14.34
CA ALA A 32 -2.57 6.16 -15.41
C ALA A 32 -1.19 6.65 -14.93
N GLU A 33 -1.10 7.13 -13.69
CA GLU A 33 0.17 7.52 -13.06
C GLU A 33 1.12 6.34 -12.89
N CYS A 34 0.63 5.23 -12.32
CA CYS A 34 1.40 3.99 -12.17
C CYS A 34 1.91 3.48 -13.53
N LEU A 35 1.06 3.44 -14.56
CA LEU A 35 1.45 3.00 -15.90
C LEU A 35 2.47 3.93 -16.56
N ARG A 36 2.36 5.26 -16.39
CA ARG A 36 3.35 6.21 -16.90
C ARG A 36 4.71 6.00 -16.25
N ALA A 37 4.75 5.85 -14.93
CA ALA A 37 5.99 5.61 -14.21
C ALA A 37 6.61 4.25 -14.57
N HIS A 38 5.78 3.23 -14.78
CA HIS A 38 6.21 1.91 -15.25
C HIS A 38 6.83 1.97 -16.65
N ALA A 39 6.16 2.64 -17.59
CA ALA A 39 6.66 2.85 -18.95
C ALA A 39 7.95 3.69 -18.99
N ALA A 40 8.15 4.59 -18.03
CA ALA A 40 9.37 5.38 -17.87
C ALA A 40 10.54 4.58 -17.22
N GLY A 41 10.32 3.32 -16.84
CA GLY A 41 11.36 2.49 -16.22
C GLY A 41 11.67 2.85 -14.77
N ALA A 42 10.78 3.56 -14.08
CA ALA A 42 11.00 4.02 -12.70
C ALA A 42 10.91 2.87 -11.66
N PHE A 43 10.38 1.72 -12.05
CA PHE A 43 10.19 0.58 -11.17
C PHE A 43 11.45 -0.29 -11.06
N HIS A 44 11.68 -0.85 -9.89
CA HIS A 44 12.78 -1.77 -9.61
C HIS A 44 12.24 -3.13 -9.16
N ALA A 45 13.04 -4.20 -9.28
CA ALA A 45 12.63 -5.50 -8.76
C ALA A 45 12.42 -5.43 -7.24
N ALA A 46 11.35 -6.04 -6.73
CA ALA A 46 11.13 -6.12 -5.28
C ALA A 46 12.35 -6.77 -4.58
N GLY A 47 12.78 -6.20 -3.45
CA GLY A 47 13.91 -6.69 -2.66
C GLY A 47 15.23 -5.93 -2.83
N THR A 48 15.30 -4.91 -3.70
CA THR A 48 16.48 -4.04 -3.83
C THR A 48 16.39 -2.75 -2.99
N GLY A 49 15.62 -2.74 -1.90
CA GLY A 49 15.27 -1.52 -1.13
C GLY A 49 16.41 -0.86 -0.35
N ARG A 50 16.25 0.45 -0.05
CA ARG A 50 17.11 1.28 0.82
C ARG A 50 16.95 0.88 2.30
N GLY A 51 17.61 -0.19 2.73
CA GLY A 51 17.60 -0.64 4.13
C GLY A 51 17.84 -2.13 4.23
N GLN A 52 18.51 -2.58 5.31
CA GLN A 52 19.09 -3.93 5.49
C GLN A 52 18.09 -5.11 5.55
N ALA A 53 16.88 -4.98 5.01
CA ALA A 53 16.03 -6.14 4.77
C ALA A 53 16.37 -6.71 3.39
N GLN A 54 17.31 -7.66 3.35
CA GLN A 54 17.45 -8.58 2.21
C GLN A 54 16.15 -9.38 2.09
N VAL A 55 15.18 -8.86 1.35
CA VAL A 55 14.01 -9.64 0.95
C VAL A 55 14.48 -10.56 -0.17
N ARG A 56 14.46 -11.87 0.12
CA ARG A 56 14.92 -12.94 -0.77
C ARG A 56 14.17 -12.85 -2.11
N SER A 57 14.94 -12.64 -3.18
CA SER A 57 14.50 -12.58 -4.58
C SER A 57 13.78 -13.84 -5.08
N GLU A 58 13.82 -14.93 -4.33
CA GLU A 58 13.17 -16.21 -4.67
C GLU A 58 11.64 -16.20 -4.42
N VAL A 59 11.09 -15.19 -3.75
CA VAL A 59 9.70 -15.21 -3.23
C VAL A 59 8.75 -14.23 -3.94
N ARG A 60 9.26 -13.23 -4.68
CA ARG A 60 8.44 -12.15 -5.24
C ARG A 60 8.89 -11.74 -6.65
N GLY A 61 7.98 -11.81 -7.62
CA GLY A 61 8.21 -11.44 -9.03
C GLY A 61 7.62 -10.08 -9.44
N ASP A 62 7.25 -9.23 -8.47
CA ASP A 62 6.74 -7.89 -8.73
C ASP A 62 7.85 -6.85 -8.87
N GLN A 63 7.52 -5.80 -9.61
CA GLN A 63 8.31 -4.58 -9.64
C GLN A 63 7.66 -3.54 -8.73
N VAL A 64 8.48 -2.80 -7.98
CA VAL A 64 8.03 -1.80 -7.01
C VAL A 64 8.55 -0.40 -7.35
N LEU A 65 7.75 0.60 -7.00
CA LEU A 65 8.14 2.02 -7.01
C LEU A 65 7.69 2.64 -5.70
N TRP A 66 8.64 3.01 -4.85
CA TRP A 66 8.37 3.71 -3.59
C TRP A 66 7.81 5.10 -3.84
N LEU A 67 6.77 5.46 -3.11
CA LEU A 67 6.08 6.73 -3.24
C LEU A 67 6.62 7.75 -2.24
N ASP A 68 6.86 8.96 -2.72
CA ASP A 68 7.20 10.13 -1.93
C ASP A 68 6.56 11.39 -2.55
N GLU A 69 6.58 12.52 -1.83
CA GLU A 69 6.00 13.77 -2.33
C GLU A 69 6.59 14.24 -3.67
N ALA A 70 7.83 13.88 -4.00
CA ALA A 70 8.51 14.32 -5.21
C ALA A 70 8.09 13.51 -6.46
N ASN A 71 7.55 12.30 -6.27
CA ASN A 71 7.17 11.41 -7.36
C ASN A 71 5.67 11.08 -7.41
N THR A 72 4.86 11.74 -6.59
CA THR A 72 3.43 11.49 -6.43
C THR A 72 2.58 12.60 -7.06
N GLY A 73 1.65 12.23 -7.94
CA GLY A 73 0.68 13.14 -8.54
C GLY A 73 -0.50 13.47 -7.61
N PRO A 74 -1.33 14.50 -7.93
CA PRO A 74 -2.36 15.01 -7.03
C PRO A 74 -3.37 13.95 -6.54
N ALA A 75 -3.83 13.07 -7.44
CA ALA A 75 -4.81 12.03 -7.08
C ALA A 75 -4.23 11.02 -6.07
N LEU A 76 -2.95 10.71 -6.17
CA LEU A 76 -2.28 9.80 -5.25
C LEU A 76 -1.96 10.51 -3.92
N LEU A 77 -1.60 11.80 -3.93
CA LEU A 77 -1.44 12.61 -2.71
C LEU A 77 -2.73 12.61 -1.87
N GLU A 78 -3.89 12.83 -2.49
CA GLU A 78 -5.18 12.77 -1.80
C GLU A 78 -5.47 11.39 -1.16
N VAL A 79 -4.93 10.30 -1.72
CA VAL A 79 -5.03 8.96 -1.14
C VAL A 79 -4.07 8.80 0.04
N LEU A 80 -2.84 9.29 -0.09
CA LEU A 80 -1.86 9.26 0.99
C LEU A 80 -2.35 10.07 2.20
N ASP A 81 -2.98 11.23 1.97
CA ASP A 81 -3.61 12.03 3.03
C ASP A 81 -4.77 11.28 3.72
N ARG A 82 -5.56 10.51 2.96
CA ARG A 82 -6.61 9.64 3.54
C ARG A 82 -6.02 8.54 4.41
N PHE A 83 -4.90 7.93 3.99
CA PHE A 83 -4.19 6.92 4.79
C PHE A 83 -3.55 7.51 6.04
N GLU A 84 -2.98 8.71 5.93
CA GLU A 84 -2.42 9.42 7.08
C GLU A 84 -3.51 9.78 8.10
N SER A 85 -4.66 10.28 7.63
CA SER A 85 -5.82 10.52 8.49
C SER A 85 -6.32 9.24 9.18
N LEU A 86 -6.30 8.11 8.47
CA LEU A 86 -6.65 6.80 9.03
C LEU A 86 -5.61 6.35 10.09
N ARG A 87 -4.31 6.51 9.83
CA ARG A 87 -3.23 6.20 10.79
C ARG A 87 -3.42 6.97 12.10
N GLN A 88 -3.73 8.26 12.01
CA GLN A 88 -4.01 9.10 13.18
C GLN A 88 -5.23 8.61 13.96
N ALA A 89 -6.32 8.27 13.27
CA ALA A 89 -7.53 7.75 13.91
C ALA A 89 -7.27 6.40 14.62
N VAL A 90 -6.54 5.49 13.96
CA VAL A 90 -6.11 4.21 14.54
C VAL A 90 -5.26 4.43 15.79
N ASN A 91 -4.29 5.33 15.75
CA ASN A 91 -3.47 5.65 16.93
C ASN A 91 -4.28 6.21 18.10
N GLN A 92 -5.22 7.12 17.81
CA GLN A 92 -6.05 7.73 18.86
C GLN A 92 -6.99 6.73 19.54
N LYS A 93 -7.48 5.73 18.80
CA LYS A 93 -8.52 4.81 19.28
C LYS A 93 -7.99 3.46 19.77
N LEU A 94 -6.92 2.97 19.14
CA LEU A 94 -6.38 1.63 19.36
C LEU A 94 -4.99 1.65 20.01
N PHE A 95 -4.39 2.84 20.19
CA PHE A 95 -3.09 3.02 20.85
C PHE A 95 -1.94 2.18 20.24
N LEU A 96 -1.99 1.95 18.93
CA LEU A 96 -1.01 1.08 18.23
C LEU A 96 0.37 1.71 18.02
N GLY A 97 0.52 3.02 18.24
CA GLY A 97 1.81 3.70 18.10
C GLY A 97 2.40 3.62 16.68
N LEU A 98 1.57 3.70 15.63
CA LEU A 98 2.03 3.74 14.24
C LEU A 98 2.79 5.04 14.00
N PHE A 99 4.03 5.00 13.50
CA PHE A 99 4.86 6.20 13.36
C PHE A 99 4.88 6.75 11.92
N ASP A 100 5.20 5.90 10.96
CA ASP A 100 5.41 6.29 9.57
C ASP A 100 4.45 5.54 8.63
N LEU A 101 4.18 6.16 7.47
CA LEU A 101 3.43 5.56 6.37
C LEU A 101 4.40 5.30 5.20
N GLU A 102 4.77 4.04 5.01
CA GLU A 102 5.58 3.60 3.89
C GLU A 102 4.68 3.03 2.78
N THR A 103 4.68 3.64 1.59
CA THR A 103 3.83 3.20 0.46
C THR A 103 4.62 3.03 -0.84
N HIS A 104 4.19 2.10 -1.69
CA HIS A 104 4.77 1.84 -2.99
C HIS A 104 3.71 1.32 -3.96
N PHE A 105 3.90 1.57 -5.26
CA PHE A 105 3.23 0.78 -6.29
C PHE A 105 3.88 -0.60 -6.38
N ALA A 106 3.07 -1.62 -6.66
CA ALA A 106 3.53 -2.96 -7.01
C ALA A 106 2.87 -3.39 -8.33
N VAL A 107 3.69 -3.77 -9.32
CA VAL A 107 3.24 -4.25 -10.63
C VAL A 107 3.70 -5.70 -10.81
N TYR A 108 2.73 -6.58 -11.04
CA TYR A 108 2.96 -7.99 -11.27
C TYR A 108 2.96 -8.26 -12.78
N SER A 109 4.02 -8.90 -13.27
CA SER A 109 4.05 -9.38 -14.66
C SER A 109 2.95 -10.45 -14.87
N PRO A 110 2.38 -10.59 -16.08
CA PRO A 110 1.45 -11.67 -16.38
C PRO A 110 2.03 -13.04 -15.99
N GLY A 111 1.30 -13.82 -15.19
CA GLY A 111 1.78 -15.10 -14.63
C GLY A 111 2.58 -14.98 -13.33
N GLY A 112 2.91 -13.77 -12.89
CA GLY A 112 3.48 -13.49 -11.58
C GLY A 112 2.39 -13.53 -10.50
N GLY A 113 2.46 -14.51 -9.61
CA GLY A 113 1.61 -14.58 -8.42
C GLY A 113 2.31 -14.02 -7.18
N TYR A 114 1.53 -13.49 -6.24
CA TYR A 114 2.01 -13.28 -4.88
C TYR A 114 1.92 -14.62 -4.15
N GLN A 115 3.06 -15.25 -3.86
CA GLN A 115 3.05 -16.41 -2.96
C GLN A 115 2.64 -15.94 -1.56
N ARG A 116 1.81 -16.75 -0.90
CA ARG A 116 1.20 -16.46 0.40
C ARG A 116 2.29 -16.19 1.45
N HIS A 117 2.53 -14.91 1.74
CA HIS A 117 3.47 -14.43 2.74
C HIS A 117 2.70 -13.78 3.89
N LEU A 118 3.13 -14.06 5.12
CA LEU A 118 2.67 -13.32 6.29
C LEU A 118 3.50 -12.04 6.34
N ASP A 119 2.90 -10.85 6.16
CA ASP A 119 3.64 -9.57 6.14
C ASP A 119 4.31 -9.19 7.48
N ARG A 120 4.22 -10.08 8.47
CA ARG A 120 4.92 -9.98 9.74
C ARG A 120 6.20 -10.81 9.69
N PHE A 121 7.33 -10.13 9.52
CA PHE A 121 8.63 -10.70 9.84
C PHE A 121 8.64 -11.07 11.32
N ARG A 122 9.15 -12.27 11.64
CA ARG A 122 9.09 -12.88 12.96
C ARG A 122 9.84 -12.10 14.05
N ASP A 123 10.59 -11.04 13.69
CA ASP A 123 11.43 -10.24 14.60
C ASP A 123 11.38 -8.71 14.35
N ASP A 124 10.41 -8.19 13.59
CA ASP A 124 10.26 -6.74 13.39
C ASP A 124 8.90 -6.23 13.93
N ASP A 125 8.92 -5.75 15.18
CA ASP A 125 7.77 -5.17 15.87
C ASP A 125 7.31 -3.82 15.30
N ARG A 126 7.92 -3.32 14.20
CA ARG A 126 7.62 -2.00 13.63
C ARG A 126 6.41 -1.96 12.71
N ARG A 127 5.90 -3.10 12.24
CA ARG A 127 4.80 -3.17 11.25
C ARG A 127 3.53 -3.75 11.87
N SER A 128 2.70 -2.86 12.41
CA SER A 128 1.46 -3.22 13.12
C SER A 128 0.19 -3.14 12.26
N LEU A 129 0.23 -2.45 11.11
CA LEU A 129 -0.93 -2.32 10.21
C LEU A 129 -0.48 -2.28 8.74
N THR A 130 -1.12 -3.08 7.90
CA THR A 130 -0.88 -3.13 6.45
C THR A 130 -2.14 -2.68 5.71
N VAL A 131 -1.98 -1.83 4.70
CA VAL A 131 -3.06 -1.39 3.81
C VAL A 131 -2.69 -1.74 2.37
N ILE A 132 -3.61 -2.38 1.65
CA ILE A 132 -3.43 -2.71 0.24
C ILE A 132 -4.58 -2.07 -0.54
N LEU A 133 -4.22 -1.31 -1.57
CA LEU A 133 -5.17 -0.65 -2.46
C LEU A 133 -5.07 -1.25 -3.85
N TYR A 134 -6.20 -1.72 -4.38
CA TYR A 134 -6.29 -2.29 -5.72
C TYR A 134 -6.95 -1.29 -6.68
N PRO A 135 -6.19 -0.57 -7.52
CA PRO A 135 -6.75 0.34 -8.51
C PRO A 135 -7.14 -0.43 -9.79
N ARG A 136 -7.96 -1.48 -9.65
CA ARG A 136 -8.39 -2.33 -10.78
C ARG A 136 -9.85 -2.07 -11.13
N PHE A 137 -10.10 -1.73 -12.39
CA PHE A 137 -11.38 -2.03 -13.02
C PHE A 137 -11.32 -3.47 -13.56
N LEU A 138 -12.32 -4.28 -13.21
CA LEU A 138 -12.63 -5.48 -13.99
C LEU A 138 -13.17 -4.98 -15.33
N SER A 139 -12.37 -5.07 -16.38
CA SER A 139 -12.85 -5.05 -17.76
C SER A 139 -13.29 -6.46 -18.15
#